data_AF-A0A1F6DWN2-F1
#
_entry.id   AF-A0A1F6DWN2-F1
#
_cell.length_a   1.000
_cell.length_b   1.000
_cell.length_c   1.000
_cell.angle_alpha   90.00
_cell.angle_beta   90.00
_cell.angle_gamma   90.00
#
_symmetry.space_group_name_H-M   'P 1'
#
loop_
_entity.id
_entity.type
_entity.pdbx_description
1 polymer ?
#
loop_
_entity_poly.entity_id
_entity_poly.type
_entity_poly.pdbx_seq_one_letter_code
_entity_poly.pdbx_strand_id
1 'polypeptide(L)'
;MKGLHHLHLRKRVSSGLEPFPARTPWKRLLDKAVLGVGVIGPLASIPQVLKIYLTQDATGLSGISWGIWALLDIPWIAYGLVHRERPIIVAYSLWLTVNSLVFIGAVMYGDGLL
;
A
#
# COMPACT_ATOMS: atom_id res chain seq x y z
N MET A 1 11.58 -28.66 4.91
CA MET A 1 11.88 -27.23 5.18
C MET A 1 10.93 -26.63 6.23
N LYS A 2 10.94 -27.12 7.48
CA LYS A 2 10.04 -26.66 8.57
C LYS A 2 10.67 -25.59 9.50
N GLY A 3 11.97 -25.31 9.37
CA GLY A 3 12.70 -24.42 10.30
C GLY A 3 12.73 -22.93 9.92
N LEU A 4 12.47 -22.58 8.66
CA LEU A 4 12.60 -21.19 8.18
C LEU A 4 11.47 -20.27 8.68
N HIS A 5 10.32 -20.82 9.06
CA HIS A 5 9.16 -20.04 9.52
C HIS A 5 9.39 -19.35 10.87
N HIS A 6 10.34 -19.84 11.67
CA HIS A 6 10.62 -19.34 13.02
C HIS A 6 11.89 -18.48 13.10
N LEU A 7 12.62 -18.29 12.00
CA LEU A 7 13.90 -17.56 11.99
C LEU A 7 13.70 -16.08 12.34
N HIS A 8 12.63 -15.46 11.85
CA HIS A 8 12.29 -14.07 12.17
C HIS A 8 11.90 -13.91 13.66
N LEU A 9 11.20 -14.90 14.22
CA LEU A 9 10.84 -14.92 15.65
C LEU A 9 12.09 -15.11 16.52
N ARG A 10 12.99 -16.01 16.14
CA ARG A 10 14.25 -16.26 16.87
C ARG A 10 15.21 -15.09 16.82
N LYS A 11 15.34 -14.42 15.67
CA LYS A 11 16.19 -13.22 15.52
C LYS A 11 15.72 -12.06 16.42
N ARG A 12 14.41 -11.83 16.51
CA ARG A 12 13.87 -10.79 17.42
C ARG A 12 14.16 -11.12 18.89
N VAL A 13 13.94 -12.38 19.29
CA VAL A 13 14.20 -12.85 20.66
C VAL A 13 15.69 -12.81 21.01
N SER A 14 16.60 -13.18 20.10
CA SER A 14 18.04 -13.16 20.37
C SER A 14 18.64 -11.75 20.38
N SER A 15 18.05 -10.80 19.65
CA SER A 15 18.49 -9.40 19.60
C SER A 15 17.83 -8.51 20.67
N GLY A 16 17.06 -9.08 21.61
CA GLY A 16 16.33 -8.32 22.63
C GLY A 16 15.21 -7.43 22.08
N LEU A 17 14.82 -7.63 20.81
CA LEU A 17 13.75 -6.89 20.16
C LEU A 17 12.39 -7.48 20.56
N GLU A 18 11.38 -6.62 20.71
CA GLU A 18 10.05 -7.10 21.09
C GLU A 18 9.47 -8.06 20.02
N PRO A 19 8.86 -9.18 20.46
CA PRO A 19 8.20 -10.12 19.55
C PRO A 19 6.99 -9.45 18.87
N PHE A 20 6.63 -9.87 17.66
CA PHE A 20 5.37 -9.48 17.02
C PHE A 20 4.33 -10.59 17.24
N PRO A 21 3.11 -10.29 17.75
CA PRO A 21 2.64 -8.98 18.21
C PRO A 21 3.35 -8.50 19.49
N ALA A 22 3.54 -7.19 19.63
CA ALA A 22 4.24 -6.58 20.75
C ALA A 22 3.61 -6.92 22.12
N ARG A 23 4.43 -7.04 23.17
CA ARG A 23 3.98 -7.40 24.52
C ARG A 23 3.18 -6.29 25.19
N THR A 24 3.50 -5.03 24.88
CA THR A 24 2.79 -3.89 25.46
C THR A 24 1.48 -3.62 24.70
N PRO A 25 0.39 -3.29 25.40
CA PRO A 25 -0.93 -3.13 24.79
C PRO A 25 -0.96 -2.02 23.73
N TRP A 26 -0.18 -0.95 23.92
CA TRP A 26 -0.08 0.17 22.98
C TRP A 26 0.57 -0.22 21.64
N LYS A 27 1.71 -0.92 21.68
CA LYS A 27 2.40 -1.34 20.45
C LYS A 27 1.59 -2.39 19.68
N ARG A 28 0.88 -3.28 20.38
CA ARG A 28 -0.05 -4.23 19.76
C ARG A 28 -1.25 -3.55 19.10
N LEU A 29 -1.74 -2.45 19.68
CA LEU A 29 -2.78 -1.63 19.06
C LEU A 29 -2.26 -0.97 17.77
N LEU A 30 -1.05 -0.40 17.83
CA LEU A 30 -0.38 0.19 16.67
C LEU A 30 -0.17 -0.84 15.56
N ASP A 31 0.32 -2.04 15.88
CA ASP A 31 0.50 -3.15 14.92
C ASP A 31 -0.79 -3.46 14.15
N LYS A 32 -1.93 -3.49 14.85
CA LYS A 32 -3.25 -3.72 14.23
C LYS A 32 -3.74 -2.51 13.45
N ALA A 33 -3.54 -1.30 13.99
CA ALA A 33 -3.97 -0.05 13.36
C ALA A 33 -3.25 0.16 12.02
N VAL A 34 -1.94 -0.04 11.96
CA VAL A 34 -1.15 0.06 10.72
C VAL A 34 -1.64 -0.92 9.66
N LEU A 35 -1.98 -2.14 10.06
CA LEU A 35 -2.55 -3.16 9.17
C LEU A 35 -3.91 -2.73 8.60
N GLY A 36 -4.76 -2.10 9.43
CA GLY A 36 -6.02 -1.53 8.99
C GLY A 36 -5.84 -0.31 8.07
N VAL A 37 -4.95 0.61 8.43
CA VAL A 37 -4.67 1.83 7.66
C VAL A 37 -4.13 1.50 6.28
N GLY A 38 -3.30 0.46 6.14
CA GLY A 38 -2.81 -0.02 4.85
C GLY A 38 -3.91 -0.43 3.87
N VAL A 39 -5.10 -0.76 4.36
CA VAL A 39 -6.29 -1.07 3.53
C VAL A 39 -7.21 0.15 3.42
N ILE A 40 -7.42 0.88 4.51
CA ILE A 40 -8.31 2.06 4.52
C ILE A 40 -7.80 3.16 3.60
N GLY A 41 -6.48 3.36 3.50
CA GLY A 41 -5.87 4.38 2.64
C GLY A 41 -6.34 4.29 1.18
N PRO A 42 -6.08 3.18 0.47
CA PRO A 42 -6.57 3.00 -0.90
C PRO A 42 -8.10 3.10 -1.04
N LEU A 43 -8.86 2.59 -0.06
CA LEU A 43 -10.32 2.68 -0.09
C LEU A 43 -10.82 4.13 0.01
N ALA A 44 -10.12 4.98 0.75
CA ALA A 44 -10.44 6.40 0.86
C ALA A 44 -10.24 7.16 -0.47
N SER A 45 -9.53 6.57 -1.44
CA SER A 45 -9.37 7.12 -2.78
C SER A 45 -10.46 6.66 -3.76
N ILE A 46 -11.34 5.73 -3.37
CA ILE A 46 -12.48 5.29 -4.22
C ILE A 46 -13.37 6.48 -4.64
N PRO A 47 -13.76 7.42 -3.76
CA PRO A 47 -14.53 8.59 -4.17
C PRO A 47 -13.84 9.44 -5.23
N GLN A 48 -12.50 9.55 -5.18
CA GLN A 48 -11.73 10.28 -6.19
C GLN A 48 -11.78 9.57 -7.54
N VAL A 49 -11.60 8.25 -7.56
CA VAL A 49 -11.74 7.44 -8.78
C VAL A 49 -13.16 7.60 -9.34
N LEU A 50 -14.19 7.40 -8.51
CA LEU A 50 -15.58 7.53 -8.94
C LEU A 50 -15.88 8.93 -9.49
N LYS A 51 -15.39 9.99 -8.85
CA LYS A 51 -15.55 11.36 -9.33
C LYS A 51 -15.04 11.47 -10.78
N ILE A 52 -13.79 11.07 -11.04
CA ILE A 52 -13.18 11.17 -12.37
C ILE A 52 -14.03 10.46 -13.44
N TYR A 53 -14.42 9.20 -13.21
CA TYR A 53 -15.09 8.41 -14.24
C TYR A 53 -16.59 8.73 -14.39
N LEU A 54 -17.26 9.20 -13.33
CA LEU A 54 -18.67 9.59 -13.39
C LEU A 54 -18.86 11.00 -13.95
N THR A 55 -17.99 11.95 -13.59
CA THR A 55 -18.07 13.32 -14.11
C THR A 55 -17.31 13.49 -15.42
N GLN A 56 -16.49 12.50 -15.81
CA GLN A 56 -15.56 12.59 -16.94
C GLN A 56 -14.70 13.86 -16.87
N ASP A 57 -14.29 14.21 -15.64
CA ASP A 57 -13.51 15.40 -15.37
C ASP A 57 -12.40 15.06 -14.36
N ALA A 58 -11.18 15.17 -14.84
CA ALA A 58 -9.95 15.03 -14.06
C ALA A 58 -9.08 16.30 -14.15
N THR A 59 -9.67 17.45 -14.46
CA THR A 59 -8.96 18.74 -14.57
C THR A 59 -8.20 19.04 -13.28
N GLY A 60 -6.93 19.45 -13.41
CA GLY A 60 -6.05 19.76 -12.28
C GLY A 60 -5.44 18.54 -11.57
N LEU A 61 -5.66 17.32 -12.07
CA LEU A 61 -4.90 16.15 -11.65
C LEU A 61 -3.67 15.95 -12.53
N SER A 62 -2.49 15.97 -11.91
CA SER A 62 -1.23 15.71 -12.60
C SER A 62 -1.08 14.21 -12.89
N GLY A 63 -1.30 13.79 -14.14
CA GLY A 63 -1.16 12.39 -14.56
C GLY A 63 0.23 11.82 -14.24
N ILE A 64 1.30 12.56 -14.51
CA ILE A 64 2.67 12.11 -14.23
C ILE A 64 2.88 11.77 -12.75
N SER A 65 2.28 12.54 -11.84
CA SER A 65 2.39 12.30 -10.40
C SER A 65 1.77 10.96 -10.02
N TRP A 66 0.53 10.70 -10.47
CA TRP A 66 -0.18 9.46 -10.19
C TRP A 66 0.46 8.25 -10.88
N GLY A 67 0.99 8.44 -12.09
CA GLY A 67 1.77 7.42 -12.79
C GLY A 67 3.06 7.06 -12.06
N ILE A 68 3.81 8.04 -11.54
CA ILE A 68 5.00 7.80 -10.73
C ILE A 68 4.64 7.06 -9.44
N TRP A 69 3.57 7.45 -8.75
CA TRP A 69 3.11 6.73 -7.56
C TRP A 69 2.79 5.27 -7.85
N ALA A 70 2.07 4.99 -8.95
CA ALA A 70 1.81 3.62 -9.39
C ALA A 70 3.10 2.83 -9.65
N LEU A 71 4.10 3.43 -10.31
CA LEU A 71 5.39 2.76 -10.53
C LEU A 71 6.15 2.49 -9.23
N LEU A 72 6.08 3.42 -8.26
CA LEU A 72 6.73 3.26 -6.96
C LEU A 72 6.09 2.18 -6.09
N ASP A 73 4.84 1.79 -6.35
CA ASP A 73 4.20 0.67 -5.66
C ASP A 73 4.84 -0.69 -6.04
N ILE A 74 5.43 -0.81 -7.24
CA ILE A 74 6.00 -2.07 -7.74
C ILE A 74 7.17 -2.57 -6.87
N PRO A 75 8.20 -1.76 -6.55
CA PRO A 75 9.24 -2.15 -5.60
C PRO A 75 8.71 -2.60 -4.24
N TRP A 76 7.64 -1.96 -3.72
CA TRP A 76 7.04 -2.35 -2.43
C TRP A 76 6.34 -3.70 -2.49
N ILE A 77 5.61 -3.98 -3.57
CA ILE A 77 4.99 -5.29 -3.80
C ILE A 77 6.09 -6.35 -3.93
N ALA A 78 7.12 -6.09 -4.73
CA ALA A 78 8.25 -7.00 -4.90
C ALA A 78 8.96 -7.27 -3.56
N TYR A 79 9.19 -6.23 -2.75
CA TYR A 79 9.75 -6.35 -1.42
C TYR A 79 8.88 -7.24 -0.52
N GLY A 80 7.56 -6.99 -0.51
CA GLY A 80 6.60 -7.80 0.25
C GLY A 80 6.61 -9.27 -0.19
N LEU A 81 6.70 -9.55 -1.49
CA LEU A 81 6.80 -10.91 -2.03
C LEU A 81 8.07 -11.63 -1.57
N VAL A 82 9.24 -10.97 -1.70
CA VAL A 82 10.55 -11.53 -1.31
C VAL A 82 10.59 -11.83 0.20
N HIS A 83 10.06 -10.92 1.02
CA HIS A 83 10.06 -11.08 2.49
C HIS A 83 8.85 -11.84 3.03
N ARG A 84 7.92 -12.25 2.16
CA ARG A 84 6.65 -12.92 2.49
C ARG A 84 5.74 -12.13 3.43
N GLU A 85 5.80 -10.80 3.33
CA GLU A 85 5.02 -9.85 4.13
C GLU A 85 3.68 -9.56 3.45
N ARG A 86 2.69 -10.42 3.72
CA ARG A 86 1.34 -10.32 3.12
C ARG A 86 0.68 -8.94 3.26
N PRO A 87 0.75 -8.25 4.41
CA PRO A 87 0.11 -6.94 4.55
C PRO A 87 0.65 -5.90 3.58
N ILE A 88 1.98 -5.90 3.35
CA ILE A 88 2.64 -4.99 2.41
C ILE A 88 2.17 -5.30 0.98
N ILE A 89 2.17 -6.58 0.59
CA ILE A 89 1.72 -7.00 -0.73
C ILE A 89 0.30 -6.50 -1.00
N VAL A 90 -0.64 -6.74 -0.07
CA VAL A 90 -2.04 -6.35 -0.24
C VAL A 90 -2.19 -4.84 -0.29
N ALA A 91 -1.60 -4.10 0.65
CA ALA A 91 -1.72 -2.65 0.71
C ALA A 91 -1.21 -1.97 -0.57
N TYR A 92 -0.01 -2.34 -1.02
CA TYR A 92 0.58 -1.73 -2.21
C TYR A 92 -0.02 -2.23 -3.52
N SER A 93 -0.61 -3.43 -3.56
CA SER A 93 -1.40 -3.86 -4.74
C SER A 93 -2.70 -3.06 -4.88
N LEU A 94 -3.34 -2.72 -3.75
CA LEU A 94 -4.50 -1.83 -3.74
C LEU A 94 -4.11 -0.42 -4.17
N TRP A 95 -3.01 0.13 -3.65
CA TRP A 95 -2.47 1.43 -4.08
C TRP A 95 -2.13 1.44 -5.57
N LEU A 96 -1.44 0.41 -6.07
CA LEU A 96 -1.11 0.31 -7.49
C LEU A 96 -2.36 0.38 -8.36
N THR A 97 -3.43 -0.32 -7.95
CA THR A 97 -4.71 -0.33 -8.68
C THR A 97 -5.34 1.08 -8.68
N VAL A 98 -5.45 1.71 -7.52
CA VAL A 98 -6.03 3.06 -7.39
C VAL A 98 -5.20 4.10 -8.15
N ASN A 99 -3.89 4.13 -7.94
CA ASN A 99 -2.98 5.08 -8.57
C ASN A 99 -3.02 4.93 -10.10
N SER A 100 -3.09 3.70 -10.61
CA SER A 100 -3.24 3.43 -12.04
C SER A 100 -4.60 3.91 -12.57
N LEU A 101 -5.70 3.69 -11.84
CA LEU A 101 -7.02 4.18 -12.23
C LEU A 101 -7.09 5.70 -12.28
N VAL A 102 -6.47 6.39 -11.31
CA VAL A 102 -6.39 7.85 -11.32
C VAL A 102 -5.49 8.35 -12.45
N PHE A 103 -4.34 7.70 -12.70
CA PHE A 103 -3.47 8.01 -13.82
C PHE A 103 -4.20 7.91 -15.17
N ILE A 104 -4.87 6.79 -15.42
CA ILE A 104 -5.65 6.58 -16.65
C ILE A 104 -6.74 7.64 -16.76
N GLY A 105 -7.45 7.92 -15.66
CA GLY A 105 -8.49 8.94 -15.63
C GLY A 105 -7.96 10.35 -15.93
N ALA A 106 -6.82 10.73 -15.36
CA ALA A 106 -6.17 12.02 -15.63
C ALA A 106 -5.73 12.15 -17.10
N VAL A 107 -5.22 11.07 -17.70
CA VAL A 107 -4.83 11.05 -19.11
C VAL A 107 -6.04 11.11 -20.06
N MET A 108 -7.15 10.47 -19.70
CA MET A 108 -8.34 10.40 -20.56
C MET A 108 -9.28 11.61 -20.41
N TYR A 109 -9.42 12.15 -19.21
CA TYR A 109 -10.45 13.13 -18.84
C TYR A 109 -9.90 14.40 -18.20
N GLY A 110 -8.57 14.57 -18.15
CA GLY A 110 -7.91 15.73 -17.59
C GLY A 110 -6.94 16.38 -18.57
N ASP A 111 -5.95 17.07 -18.02
CA ASP A 111 -4.94 17.82 -18.78
C ASP A 111 -3.83 16.92 -19.37
N GLY A 112 -4.01 15.59 -19.29
CA GLY A 112 -3.06 14.60 -19.77
C GLY A 112 -2.03 14.24 -18.70
N LEU A 113 -0.75 14.48 -18.99
CA LEU A 113 0.36 14.14 -18.09
C LEU A 113 0.68 15.25 -17.08
N LEU A 114 0.35 16.51 -17.36
CA LEU A 114 0.75 17.66 -16.54
C LEU A 114 -0.47 18.34 -15.93
#